data_AF-A0A7Y6XY06-F1
#
_entry.id   AF-A0A7Y6XY06-F1
#
_cell.length_a   1.000
_cell.length_b   1.000
_cell.length_c   1.000
_cell.angle_alpha   90.00
_cell.angle_beta   90.00
_cell.angle_gamma   90.00
#
_symmetry.space_group_name_H-M   'P 1'
#
loop_
_entity.id
_entity.type
_entity.pdbx_description
1 polymer ?
#
loop_
_entity_poly.entity_id
_entity_poly.type
_entity_poly.pdbx_seq_one_letter_code
_entity_poly.pdbx_strand_id
1 'polypeptide(L)'
;MTSFMHKLAEELRAREQYLEEHSEHAIFDNDENGAYKQEYDKLVSELKAFSDRVQKAQEKGEDFEEKFEREITDENNHLKVKVESWSKKFEG
;
A
#
# COMPACT_ATOMS: atom_id res chain seq x y z
N MET A 1 3.33 17.52 -14.40
CA MET A 1 3.20 16.29 -13.60
C MET A 1 4.57 15.63 -13.51
N THR A 2 5.14 15.55 -12.31
CA THR A 2 6.45 14.93 -12.09
C THR A 2 6.35 13.42 -12.38
N SER A 3 7.32 12.85 -13.11
CA SER A 3 7.39 11.41 -13.41
C SER A 3 7.32 10.52 -12.16
N PHE A 4 7.70 11.09 -11.01
CA PHE A 4 7.66 10.43 -9.71
C PHE A 4 6.24 10.06 -9.26
N MET A 5 5.30 11.01 -9.28
CA MET A 5 3.93 10.76 -8.78
C MET A 5 3.16 9.78 -9.64
N HIS A 6 3.36 9.83 -10.96
CA HIS A 6 2.75 8.87 -11.87
C HIS A 6 3.23 7.46 -11.57
N LYS A 7 4.56 7.29 -11.44
CA LYS A 7 5.16 6.01 -11.09
C LYS A 7 4.70 5.52 -9.71
N LEU A 8 4.64 6.41 -8.72
CA LEU A 8 4.16 6.07 -7.39
C LEU A 8 2.72 5.58 -7.41
N ALA A 9 1.83 6.28 -8.12
CA ALA A 9 0.43 5.87 -8.25
C ALA A 9 0.28 4.48 -8.91
N GLU A 10 1.08 4.19 -9.94
CA GLU A 10 1.12 2.86 -10.57
C GLU A 10 1.62 1.78 -9.61
N GLU A 11 2.70 2.04 -8.87
CA GLU A 11 3.24 1.09 -7.90
C GLU A 11 2.24 0.81 -6.76
N LEU A 12 1.50 1.83 -6.30
CA LEU A 12 0.47 1.66 -5.27
C LEU A 12 -0.69 0.80 -5.76
N ARG A 13 -1.17 1.04 -6.98
CA ARG A 13 -2.20 0.19 -7.60
C ARG A 13 -1.75 -1.26 -7.75
N ALA A 14 -0.50 -1.49 -8.16
CA ALA A 14 0.04 -2.84 -8.26
C ALA A 14 0.07 -3.55 -6.90
N ARG A 15 0.41 -2.84 -5.82
CA ARG A 15 0.38 -3.38 -4.45
C ARG A 15 -1.04 -3.65 -3.97
N GLU A 16 -1.99 -2.78 -4.29
CA GLU A 16 -3.41 -2.98 -3.94
C GLU A 16 -3.95 -4.24 -4.62
N GLN A 17 -3.71 -4.36 -5.93
CA GLN A 17 -4.12 -5.54 -6.70
C GLN A 17 -3.48 -6.81 -6.14
N TYR A 18 -2.18 -6.78 -5.83
CA TYR A 18 -1.48 -7.92 -5.24
C TYR A 18 -2.11 -8.37 -3.92
N LEU A 19 -2.41 -7.43 -3.02
CA LEU A 19 -3.10 -7.76 -1.78
C LEU A 19 -4.49 -8.32 -2.09
N GLU A 20 -5.29 -7.65 -2.92
CA GLU A 20 -6.64 -8.10 -3.29
C GLU A 20 -6.68 -9.54 -3.81
N GLU A 21 -5.73 -9.92 -4.68
CA GLU A 21 -5.56 -11.28 -5.19
C GLU A 21 -5.28 -12.32 -4.09
N HIS A 22 -4.69 -11.90 -2.95
CA HIS A 22 -4.39 -12.75 -1.81
C HIS A 22 -5.37 -12.57 -0.65
N SER A 23 -6.49 -11.87 -0.83
CA SER A 23 -7.46 -11.58 0.23
C SER A 23 -8.13 -12.82 0.84
N GLU A 24 -8.14 -13.93 0.10
CA GLU A 24 -8.69 -15.25 0.46
C GLU A 24 -7.59 -16.30 0.70
N HIS A 25 -6.35 -15.87 0.99
CA HIS A 25 -5.23 -16.80 1.19
C HIS A 25 -5.44 -17.75 2.38
N ALA A 26 -5.01 -19.01 2.25
CA ALA A 26 -5.18 -20.07 3.25
C ALA A 26 -4.53 -19.77 4.62
N ILE A 27 -3.64 -18.79 4.69
CA ILE A 27 -3.07 -18.29 5.95
C ILE A 27 -4.15 -17.73 6.88
N PHE A 28 -5.29 -17.27 6.34
CA PHE A 28 -6.41 -16.76 7.12
C PHE A 28 -7.32 -17.89 7.64
N ASP A 29 -7.28 -19.08 7.05
CA ASP A 29 -8.17 -20.20 7.44
C ASP A 29 -7.86 -20.75 8.83
N ASN A 30 -6.61 -20.63 9.28
CA ASN A 30 -6.14 -21.10 10.59
C ASN A 30 -5.92 -19.98 11.61
N ASP A 31 -6.40 -18.76 11.32
CA ASP A 31 -6.26 -17.60 12.20
C ASP A 31 -7.34 -17.60 13.30
N GLU A 32 -7.18 -18.47 14.30
CA GLU A 32 -8.18 -18.68 15.38
C GLU A 32 -8.67 -17.39 16.06
N ASN A 33 -7.82 -16.36 16.14
CA ASN A 33 -8.15 -15.07 16.75
C ASN A 33 -8.42 -13.95 15.73
N GLY A 34 -8.34 -14.24 14.43
CA GLY A 34 -8.48 -13.24 13.37
C GLY A 34 -7.36 -12.18 13.37
N ALA A 35 -6.24 -12.43 14.04
CA ALA A 35 -5.16 -11.46 14.19
C ALA A 35 -4.46 -11.18 12.85
N TYR A 36 -4.17 -12.22 12.07
CA TYR A 36 -3.62 -12.09 10.72
C TYR A 36 -4.59 -11.40 9.79
N LYS A 37 -5.88 -11.75 9.82
CA LYS A 37 -6.89 -11.08 8.98
C LYS A 37 -7.04 -9.60 9.34
N GLN A 38 -7.06 -9.26 10.63
CA GLN A 38 -7.11 -7.87 11.10
C GLN A 38 -5.87 -7.06 10.68
N GLU A 39 -4.67 -7.63 10.81
CA GLU A 39 -3.43 -6.98 10.36
C GLU A 39 -3.42 -6.76 8.84
N TYR A 40 -3.90 -7.74 8.09
CA TYR A 40 -4.02 -7.68 6.65
C TYR A 40 -5.04 -6.61 6.21
N ASP A 41 -6.25 -6.62 6.77
CA ASP A 41 -7.30 -5.65 6.45
C ASP A 41 -6.88 -4.22 6.81
N LYS A 42 -6.12 -4.06 7.90
CA LYS A 42 -5.50 -2.78 8.27
C LYS A 42 -4.48 -2.32 7.23
N LEU A 43 -3.60 -3.21 6.75
CA LEU A 43 -2.65 -2.88 5.69
C LEU A 43 -3.36 -2.47 4.40
N VAL A 44 -4.39 -3.21 3.98
CA VAL A 44 -5.19 -2.87 2.80
C VAL A 44 -5.83 -1.49 2.96
N SER A 45 -6.36 -1.19 4.15
CA SER A 45 -6.98 0.11 4.44
C SER A 45 -5.97 1.26 4.42
N GLU A 46 -4.79 1.07 5.03
CA GLU A 46 -3.70 2.06 5.00
C GLU A 46 -3.21 2.31 3.57
N LEU A 47 -3.04 1.25 2.78
CA LEU A 47 -2.59 1.34 1.39
C LEU A 47 -3.60 2.11 0.53
N LYS A 48 -4.89 1.80 0.64
CA LYS A 48 -5.97 2.50 -0.08
C LYS A 48 -6.04 3.98 0.30
N ALA A 49 -5.96 4.31 1.58
CA ALA A 49 -5.97 5.70 2.04
C ALA A 49 -4.78 6.49 1.48
N PHE A 50 -3.59 5.87 1.42
CA PHE A 50 -2.40 6.49 0.86
C PHE A 50 -2.49 6.65 -0.67
N SER A 51 -2.95 5.62 -1.37
CA SER A 51 -3.19 5.63 -2.82
C SER A 51 -4.18 6.72 -3.23
N ASP A 52 -5.31 6.83 -2.53
CA ASP A 52 -6.29 7.90 -2.73
C ASP A 52 -5.68 9.29 -2.53
N ARG A 53 -4.80 9.44 -1.53
CA ARG A 53 -4.12 10.71 -1.24
C ARG A 53 -3.15 11.08 -2.36
N VAL A 54 -2.36 10.12 -2.85
CA VAL A 54 -1.43 10.29 -3.97
C VAL A 54 -2.17 10.64 -5.25
N GLN A 55 -3.28 9.93 -5.54
CA GLN A 55 -4.11 10.21 -6.71
C GLN A 55 -4.71 11.62 -6.66
N LYS A 56 -5.27 12.03 -5.52
CA LYS A 56 -5.81 13.39 -5.34
C LYS A 56 -4.73 14.47 -5.49
N ALA A 57 -3.54 14.23 -4.95
CA ALA A 57 -2.41 15.16 -5.10
C ALA A 57 -1.95 15.27 -6.56
N GLN A 58 -1.93 14.14 -7.28
CA GLN A 58 -1.65 14.11 -8.72
C GLN A 58 -2.70 14.91 -9.52
N GLU A 59 -3.99 14.70 -9.25
CA GLU A 59 -5.10 15.38 -9.95
C GLU A 59 -5.10 16.89 -9.74
N LYS A 60 -4.73 17.36 -8.55
CA LYS A 60 -4.64 18.79 -8.24
C LYS A 60 -3.41 19.47 -8.84
N GLY A 61 -2.42 18.70 -9.29
CA GLY A 61 -1.17 19.24 -9.80
C GLY A 61 -0.41 20.08 -8.77
N GLU A 62 -0.56 19.78 -7.48
CA GLU A 62 0.16 20.47 -6.40
C GLU A 62 1.67 20.40 -6.69
N ASP A 63 2.34 21.55 -6.77
CA ASP A 63 3.79 21.61 -6.88
C ASP A 63 4.37 21.07 -5.58
N PHE A 64 5.10 19.96 -5.69
CA PHE A 64 5.56 19.18 -4.55
C PHE A 64 6.68 19.94 -3.82
N GLU A 65 6.35 20.54 -2.69
CA GLU A 65 7.35 21.02 -1.73
C GLU A 65 8.18 19.82 -1.24
N GLU A 66 9.50 20.01 -1.07
CA GLU A 66 10.46 18.96 -0.63
C GLU A 66 9.99 18.19 0.61
N LYS A 67 9.28 18.86 1.51
CA LYS A 67 8.68 18.25 2.70
C LYS A 67 7.62 17.20 2.36
N PHE A 68 6.76 17.48 1.39
CA PHE A 68 5.72 16.56 0.95
C PHE A 68 6.33 15.34 0.25
N GLU A 69 7.35 15.53 -0.60
CA GLU A 69 8.04 14.41 -1.26
C GLU A 69 8.68 13.47 -0.24
N ARG A 70 9.27 14.01 0.82
CA ARG A 70 9.84 13.21 1.92
C ARG A 70 8.78 12.43 2.69
N GLU A 71 7.67 13.08 3.07
CA GLU A 71 6.57 12.42 3.77
C GLU A 71 5.96 11.28 2.93
N ILE A 72 5.75 11.51 1.65
CA ILE A 72 5.27 10.50 0.68
C ILE A 72 6.26 9.34 0.56
N THR A 73 7.56 9.63 0.48
CA THR A 73 8.60 8.61 0.35
C THR A 73 8.68 7.73 1.59
N ASP A 74 8.64 8.32 2.78
CA ASP A 74 8.70 7.58 4.04
C ASP A 74 7.48 6.67 4.21
N GLU A 75 6.27 7.17 3.90
CA GLU A 75 5.03 6.38 3.98
C GLU A 75 4.98 5.27 2.92
N ASN A 76 5.43 5.55 1.69
CA ASN A 76 5.56 4.55 0.64
C ASN A 76 6.55 3.43 1.03
N ASN A 77 7.71 3.78 1.59
CA ASN A 77 8.69 2.79 2.05
C ASN A 77 8.14 1.92 3.18
N HIS A 78 7.40 2.51 4.12
CA HIS A 78 6.77 1.77 5.21
C HIS A 78 5.73 0.77 4.69
N LEU A 79 4.84 1.21 3.79
CA LEU A 79 3.83 0.35 3.17
C LEU A 79 4.49 -0.76 2.33
N LYS A 80 5.55 -0.44 1.58
CA LYS A 80 6.32 -1.42 0.82
C LYS A 80 6.87 -2.53 1.71
N VAL A 81 7.50 -2.19 2.85
CA VAL A 81 8.04 -3.19 3.79
C VAL A 81 6.92 -4.08 4.36
N LYS A 82 5.76 -3.51 4.67
CA LYS A 82 4.60 -4.30 5.14
C LYS A 82 4.11 -5.26 4.07
N VAL A 83 3.96 -4.80 2.81
CA VAL A 83 3.54 -5.64 1.69
C VAL A 83 4.55 -6.76 1.46
N GLU A 84 5.85 -6.46 1.42
CA GLU A 84 6.90 -7.48 1.26
C GLU A 84 6.91 -8.51 2.40
N SER A 85 6.62 -8.07 3.64
CA SER A 85 6.47 -8.99 4.76
C SER A 85 5.26 -9.91 4.59
N TRP A 86 4.16 -9.43 4.01
CA TRP A 86 3.00 -10.25 3.71
C TRP A 86 3.22 -11.18 2.52
N SER A 87 3.94 -10.73 1.48
CA SER A 87 4.30 -11.58 0.34
C SER A 87 5.04 -12.83 0.79
N LYS A 88 6.01 -12.69 1.70
CA LYS A 88 6.73 -13.83 2.30
C LYS A 88 5.83 -14.77 3.10
N LYS A 89 4.77 -14.24 3.71
CA LYS A 89 3.77 -15.05 4.44
C LYS A 89 2.83 -15.80 3.49
N PHE A 90 2.62 -15.29 2.27
CA PHE A 90 1.81 -15.97 1.25
C PHE A 90 2.60 -17.05 0.50
N GLU A 91 3.91 -16.88 0.34
CA GLU A 91 4.78 -17.87 -0.33
C GLU A 91 5.19 -19.06 0.55
N GLY A 92 5.01 -18.95 1.87
CA GLY A 92 5.41 -19.97 2.86
C GLY A 92 4.26 -20.87 3.27
#